data_AF-A0A9W6TIX7-F1
#
_entry.id   AF-A0A9W6TIX7-F1
#
_cell.length_a   1.000
_cell.length_b   1.000
_cell.length_c   1.000
_cell.angle_alpha   90.00
_cell.angle_beta   90.00
_cell.angle_gamma   90.00
#
_symmetry.space_group_name_H-M   'P 1'
#
loop_
_entity.id
_entity.type
_entity.pdbx_description
1 polymer ?
#
loop_
_entity_poly.entity_id
_entity_poly.type
_entity_poly.pdbx_seq_one_letter_code
_entity_poly.pdbx_strand_id
1 'polypeptide(L)'
;MKKVWPRHKPDCDAIVAATKYFESSGVMDSSSVSCMISVDDMLRLDDRGIAIYRKYGVDELPDSTSTVDTDKKLALFLEVLRENDTCRSVNRGLPLPEILILNRYFNGMYDRAKKIFTASQFAQLDAQIKAVLRPLNLIMLQKF
;
A
#
# COMPACT_ATOMS: atom_id res chain seq x y z
N MET A 1 6.53 25.47 -0.24
CA MET A 1 6.91 24.11 -0.69
C MET A 1 5.92 23.11 -0.08
N LYS A 2 5.24 22.29 -0.90
CA LYS A 2 4.36 21.22 -0.38
C LYS A 2 5.23 20.22 0.38
N LYS A 3 4.98 20.05 1.68
CA LYS A 3 5.64 19.05 2.50
C LYS A 3 5.28 17.65 1.96
N VAL A 4 6.28 16.91 1.48
CA VAL A 4 6.12 15.57 0.89
C VAL A 4 6.40 14.54 1.97
N TRP A 5 5.46 13.62 2.17
CA TRP A 5 5.62 12.51 3.11
C TRP A 5 6.80 11.61 2.67
N PRO A 6 7.79 11.34 3.53
CA PRO A 6 8.96 10.56 3.16
C PRO A 6 8.61 9.10 2.82
N ARG A 7 9.36 8.51 1.87
CA ARG A 7 9.14 7.15 1.36
C ARG A 7 9.60 6.07 2.35
N HIS A 8 8.67 5.17 2.68
CA HIS A 8 8.76 3.84 3.31
C HIS A 8 9.94 3.50 4.26
N LYS A 9 9.58 3.37 5.56
CA LYS A 9 10.20 2.55 6.63
C LYS A 9 9.09 2.18 7.65
N PRO A 10 9.33 1.33 8.69
CA PRO A 10 8.37 0.65 9.60
C PRO A 10 7.24 1.46 10.28
N ASP A 11 7.08 2.73 9.95
CA ASP A 11 6.28 3.70 10.69
C ASP A 11 5.01 4.10 9.90
N CYS A 12 4.62 3.30 8.91
CA CYS A 12 3.40 3.52 8.11
C CYS A 12 2.11 3.40 8.94
N ASP A 13 2.20 2.97 10.19
CA ASP A 13 1.11 2.95 11.17
C ASP A 13 0.95 4.26 11.95
N ALA A 14 1.76 5.29 11.69
CA ALA A 14 1.72 6.50 12.49
C ALA A 14 0.69 7.52 11.99
N ILE A 15 -0.61 7.15 11.96
CA ILE A 15 -1.73 8.10 11.74
C ILE A 15 -1.58 9.33 12.65
N VAL A 16 -1.13 9.11 13.89
CA VAL A 16 -0.84 10.17 14.87
C VAL A 16 0.36 11.04 14.46
N ALA A 17 1.42 10.45 13.90
CA ALA A 17 2.56 11.23 13.40
C ALA A 17 2.23 11.96 12.08
N ALA A 18 1.39 11.37 11.23
CA ALA A 18 0.87 12.01 10.03
C ALA A 18 0.03 13.24 10.40
N THR A 19 -0.89 13.09 11.36
CA THR A 19 -1.72 14.19 11.88
C THR A 19 -0.84 15.30 12.48
N LYS A 20 0.10 14.97 13.38
CA LYS A 20 1.04 15.94 14.00
C LYS A 20 1.98 16.62 12.98
N TYR A 21 2.41 15.91 11.94
CA TYR A 21 3.24 16.48 10.87
C TYR A 21 2.48 17.56 10.09
N PHE A 22 1.20 17.34 9.80
CA PHE A 22 0.38 18.32 9.07
C PHE A 22 -0.04 19.51 9.94
N GLU A 23 -0.37 19.29 11.22
CA GLU A 23 -0.58 20.37 12.20
C GLU A 23 0.64 21.30 12.30
N SER A 24 1.85 20.74 12.36
CA SER A 24 3.12 21.50 12.41
C SER A 24 3.60 22.07 11.06
N SER A 25 2.81 21.93 9.98
CA SER A 25 3.16 22.45 8.65
C SER A 25 2.59 23.82 8.34
N GLY A 26 1.68 24.33 9.17
CA GLY A 26 0.95 25.57 8.88
C GLY A 26 0.07 25.48 7.62
N VAL A 27 -0.25 24.26 7.17
CA VAL A 27 -1.08 24.03 5.97
C VAL A 27 -2.57 23.98 6.32
N MET A 28 -2.96 23.96 7.61
CA MET A 28 -4.33 23.63 7.98
C MET A 28 -4.83 24.35 9.23
N ASP A 29 -6.04 24.90 9.14
CA ASP A 29 -6.85 25.30 10.28
C ASP A 29 -7.43 24.05 10.96
N SER A 30 -7.24 23.98 12.28
CA SER A 30 -7.57 22.87 13.18
C SER A 30 -9.05 22.47 13.26
N SER A 31 -9.93 23.07 12.46
CA SER A 31 -11.38 22.85 12.48
C SER A 31 -11.95 22.13 11.25
N SER A 32 -11.15 21.81 10.22
CA SER A 32 -11.72 21.54 8.87
C SER A 32 -11.49 20.15 8.28
N VAL A 33 -10.59 19.32 8.82
CA VAL A 33 -10.28 18.01 8.21
C VAL A 33 -10.72 16.89 9.12
N SER A 34 -11.88 16.33 8.77
CA SER A 34 -12.25 15.02 9.26
C SER A 34 -11.24 14.01 8.70
N CYS A 35 -10.43 13.41 9.57
CA CYS A 35 -9.66 12.21 9.22
C CYS A 35 -10.57 11.00 8.95
N MET A 36 -11.90 11.17 9.02
CA MET A 36 -12.87 10.15 8.65
C MET A 36 -12.93 10.06 7.13
N ILE A 37 -12.66 8.87 6.61
CA ILE A 37 -13.02 8.51 5.25
C ILE A 37 -14.55 8.43 5.15
N SER A 38 -15.12 8.87 4.03
CA SER A 38 -16.55 8.66 3.78
C SER A 38 -16.82 7.16 3.58
N VAL A 39 -18.07 6.73 3.81
CA VAL A 39 -18.46 5.34 3.51
C VAL A 39 -18.25 5.03 2.03
N ASP A 40 -18.61 5.96 1.14
CA ASP A 40 -18.47 5.78 -0.31
C ASP A 40 -17.01 5.65 -0.75
N ASP A 41 -16.10 6.47 -0.18
CA ASP A 41 -14.67 6.36 -0.47
C ASP A 41 -14.09 5.05 0.07
N MET A 42 -14.51 4.61 1.25
CA MET A 42 -14.10 3.33 1.81
C MET A 42 -14.55 2.17 0.92
N LEU A 43 -15.84 2.15 0.51
CA LEU A 43 -16.39 1.14 -0.39
C LEU A 43 -15.66 1.13 -1.73
N ARG A 44 -15.35 2.30 -2.30
CA ARG A 44 -14.55 2.41 -3.52
C ARG A 44 -13.15 1.82 -3.36
N LEU A 45 -12.49 2.03 -2.22
CA LEU A 45 -11.18 1.43 -1.96
C LEU A 45 -11.28 -0.10 -1.80
N ASP A 46 -12.32 -0.59 -1.13
CA ASP A 46 -12.57 -2.02 -0.96
C ASP A 46 -12.85 -2.72 -2.29
N ASP A 47 -13.65 -2.09 -3.16
CA ASP A 47 -13.97 -2.59 -4.50
C ASP A 47 -12.72 -2.80 -5.37
N ARG A 48 -11.69 -1.96 -5.22
CA ARG A 48 -10.40 -2.12 -5.91
C ARG A 48 -9.71 -3.43 -5.50
N GLY A 49 -9.71 -3.75 -4.21
CA GLY A 49 -9.17 -5.01 -3.69
C GLY A 49 -9.98 -6.22 -4.15
N ILE A 50 -11.31 -6.13 -4.07
CA ILE A 50 -12.22 -7.19 -4.52
C ILE A 50 -12.07 -7.48 -6.01
N ALA A 51 -11.88 -6.45 -6.84
CA ALA A 51 -11.65 -6.61 -8.28
C ALA A 51 -10.40 -7.46 -8.56
N ILE A 52 -9.34 -7.32 -7.76
CA ILE A 52 -8.14 -8.15 -7.86
C ILE A 52 -8.45 -9.59 -7.47
N TYR A 53 -9.20 -9.83 -6.40
CA TYR A 53 -9.56 -11.20 -5.99
C TYR A 53 -10.33 -11.91 -7.11
N ARG A 54 -11.33 -11.23 -7.69
CA ARG A 54 -12.09 -11.70 -8.85
C ARG A 54 -11.21 -11.98 -10.07
N LYS A 55 -10.23 -11.11 -10.37
CA LYS A 55 -9.25 -11.32 -11.45
C LYS A 55 -8.48 -12.64 -11.29
N TYR A 56 -8.19 -13.03 -10.05
CA TYR A 56 -7.52 -14.29 -9.74
C TYR A 56 -8.48 -15.47 -9.55
N GLY A 57 -9.79 -15.27 -9.70
CA GLY A 57 -10.80 -16.32 -9.52
C GLY A 57 -10.84 -16.85 -8.09
N VAL A 58 -10.63 -15.98 -7.11
CA VAL A 58 -10.78 -16.29 -5.69
C VAL A 58 -11.79 -15.33 -5.07
N ASP A 59 -12.64 -15.83 -4.19
CA ASP A 59 -13.60 -14.99 -3.45
C ASP A 59 -12.95 -14.39 -2.18
N GLU A 60 -11.95 -15.08 -1.64
CA GLU A 60 -11.20 -14.68 -0.45
C GLU A 60 -9.70 -14.86 -0.66
N LEU A 61 -8.92 -14.12 0.14
CA LEU A 61 -7.47 -14.20 0.10
C LEU A 61 -6.98 -15.60 0.55
N PRO A 62 -6.25 -16.33 -0.30
CA PRO A 62 -5.70 -17.65 0.04
C PRO A 62 -4.81 -17.59 1.27
N ASP A 63 -4.96 -18.55 2.18
CA ASP A 63 -4.07 -18.73 3.33
C ASP A 63 -3.01 -19.83 3.10
N SER A 64 -2.30 -20.20 4.17
CA SER A 64 -1.28 -21.25 4.15
C SER A 64 -1.83 -22.64 3.85
N THR A 65 -3.13 -22.88 4.09
CA THR A 65 -3.80 -24.17 3.87
C THR A 65 -4.51 -24.26 2.52
N SER A 66 -4.72 -23.12 1.85
CA SER A 66 -5.35 -23.07 0.53
C SER A 66 -4.61 -23.92 -0.51
N THR A 67 -5.37 -24.60 -1.37
CA THR A 67 -4.87 -25.41 -2.49
C THR A 67 -4.53 -24.62 -3.75
N VAL A 68 -4.73 -23.30 -3.73
CA VAL A 68 -4.34 -22.41 -4.84
C VAL A 68 -2.84 -22.58 -5.11
N ASP A 69 -2.47 -22.62 -6.38
CA ASP A 69 -1.07 -22.71 -6.79
C ASP A 69 -0.21 -21.59 -6.15
N THR A 70 1.02 -21.95 -5.74
CA THR A 70 1.89 -21.03 -4.98
C THR A 70 2.28 -19.80 -5.80
N ASP A 71 2.57 -19.96 -7.09
CA ASP A 71 2.93 -18.83 -7.95
C ASP A 71 1.72 -17.92 -8.17
N LYS A 72 0.53 -18.52 -8.30
CA LYS A 72 -0.72 -17.78 -8.33
C LYS A 72 -0.98 -17.01 -7.02
N LYS A 73 -0.71 -17.59 -5.85
CA LYS A 73 -0.80 -16.88 -4.56
C LYS A 73 0.19 -15.72 -4.49
N LEU A 74 1.45 -15.94 -4.86
CA LEU A 74 2.49 -14.90 -4.85
C LEU A 74 2.11 -13.73 -5.76
N ALA A 75 1.63 -14.01 -6.97
CA ALA A 75 1.19 -13.00 -7.91
C ALA A 75 -0.02 -12.20 -7.38
N LEU A 76 -1.02 -12.87 -6.79
CA LEU A 76 -2.16 -12.22 -6.15
C LEU A 76 -1.71 -11.27 -5.03
N PHE A 77 -0.89 -11.74 -4.09
CA PHE A 77 -0.38 -10.92 -2.99
C PHE A 77 0.40 -9.71 -3.49
N LEU A 78 1.23 -9.89 -4.51
CA LEU A 78 1.99 -8.80 -5.12
C LEU A 78 1.08 -7.75 -5.75
N GLU A 79 0.02 -8.15 -6.44
CA GLU A 79 -0.92 -7.22 -7.06
C GLU A 79 -1.71 -6.44 -6.02
N VAL A 80 -2.19 -7.09 -4.95
CA VAL A 80 -2.89 -6.42 -3.85
C VAL A 80 -1.98 -5.44 -3.10
N LEU A 81 -0.73 -5.84 -2.83
CA LEU A 81 0.25 -4.94 -2.20
C LEU A 81 0.56 -3.75 -3.11
N ARG A 82 0.67 -3.94 -4.42
CA ARG A 82 0.84 -2.83 -5.37
C ARG A 82 -0.40 -1.95 -5.45
N GLU A 83 -1.60 -2.49 -5.33
CA GLU A 83 -2.82 -1.69 -5.38
C GLU A 83 -2.92 -0.72 -4.21
N ASN A 84 -2.46 -1.17 -3.04
CA ASN A 84 -2.50 -0.41 -1.80
C ASN A 84 -1.25 0.43 -1.54
N ASP A 85 -0.23 0.34 -2.41
CA ASP A 85 1.00 1.10 -2.24
C ASP A 85 0.79 2.59 -2.55
N THR A 86 0.85 3.41 -1.51
CA THR A 86 0.71 4.87 -1.56
C THR A 86 1.88 5.56 -2.28
N CYS A 87 2.99 4.86 -2.54
CA CYS A 87 4.10 5.38 -3.33
C CYS A 87 3.82 5.39 -4.84
N ARG A 88 2.87 4.59 -5.34
CA ARG A 88 2.50 4.57 -6.76
C ARG A 88 1.88 5.88 -7.18
N SER A 89 2.13 6.27 -8.43
CA SER A 89 1.61 7.51 -9.02
C SER A 89 0.09 7.61 -8.91
N VAL A 90 -0.62 6.48 -9.06
CA VAL A 90 -2.09 6.40 -8.98
C VAL A 90 -2.64 6.70 -7.59
N ASN A 91 -1.86 6.49 -6.52
CA ASN A 91 -2.29 6.66 -5.12
C ASN A 91 -1.68 7.91 -4.45
N ARG A 92 -0.55 8.42 -4.95
CA ARG A 92 0.20 9.53 -4.33
C ARG A 92 -0.61 10.83 -4.20
N GLY A 93 -1.61 11.02 -5.06
CA GLY A 93 -2.44 12.22 -5.09
C GLY A 93 -3.75 12.13 -4.29
N LEU A 94 -4.03 11.01 -3.63
CA LEU A 94 -5.29 10.80 -2.94
C LEU A 94 -5.42 11.69 -1.68
N PRO A 95 -6.66 11.98 -1.24
CA PRO A 95 -6.93 12.60 0.04
C PRO A 95 -6.29 11.83 1.21
N LEU A 96 -5.95 12.55 2.29
CA LEU A 96 -5.29 11.96 3.46
C LEU A 96 -6.05 10.77 4.06
N PRO A 97 -7.39 10.83 4.29
CA PRO A 97 -8.12 9.67 4.82
C PRO A 97 -7.94 8.40 3.98
N GLU A 98 -7.92 8.53 2.65
CA GLU A 98 -7.69 7.40 1.75
C GLU A 98 -6.25 6.88 1.83
N ILE A 99 -5.25 7.78 1.87
CA ILE A 99 -3.84 7.38 2.04
C ILE A 99 -3.66 6.55 3.32
N LEU A 100 -4.30 6.94 4.42
CA LEU A 100 -4.23 6.22 5.68
C LEU A 100 -4.86 4.82 5.58
N ILE A 101 -6.01 4.70 4.92
CA ILE A 101 -6.67 3.41 4.68
C ILE A 101 -5.80 2.51 3.79
N LEU A 102 -5.25 3.03 2.70
CA LEU A 102 -4.37 2.27 1.81
C LEU A 102 -3.11 1.77 2.54
N ASN A 103 -2.50 2.59 3.38
CA ASN A 103 -1.37 2.16 4.22
C ASN A 103 -1.77 1.02 5.17
N ARG A 104 -2.95 1.12 5.81
CA ARG A 104 -3.48 0.05 6.67
C ARG A 104 -3.66 -1.25 5.89
N TYR A 105 -4.22 -1.18 4.68
CA TYR A 105 -4.42 -2.36 3.83
C TYR A 105 -3.09 -2.96 3.37
N PHE A 106 -2.13 -2.12 2.98
CA PHE A 106 -0.79 -2.56 2.63
C PHE A 106 -0.11 -3.30 3.79
N ASN A 107 -0.06 -2.69 4.98
CA ASN A 107 0.59 -3.27 6.15
C ASN A 107 -0.06 -4.60 6.57
N GLY A 108 -1.40 -4.62 6.63
CA GLY A 108 -2.15 -5.83 6.96
C GLY A 108 -1.88 -6.98 5.97
N MET A 109 -1.83 -6.66 4.68
CA MET A 109 -1.52 -7.64 3.63
C MET A 109 -0.06 -8.12 3.71
N TYR A 110 0.88 -7.22 3.98
CA TYR A 110 2.30 -7.53 4.08
C TYR A 110 2.61 -8.43 5.28
N ASP A 111 1.98 -8.16 6.42
CA ASP A 111 2.10 -9.02 7.61
C ASP A 111 1.40 -10.36 7.44
N ARG A 112 0.27 -10.39 6.73
CA ARG A 112 -0.40 -11.65 6.37
C ARG A 112 0.47 -12.48 5.43
N ALA A 113 1.16 -11.86 4.48
CA ALA A 113 2.11 -12.55 3.58
C ALA A 113 3.23 -13.25 4.35
N LYS A 114 3.81 -12.60 5.38
CA LYS A 114 4.84 -13.21 6.25
C LYS A 114 4.36 -14.48 6.96
N LYS A 115 3.07 -14.59 7.25
CA LYS A 115 2.46 -15.74 7.95
C LYS A 115 2.10 -16.89 7.00
N ILE A 116 1.85 -16.57 5.73
CA ILE A 116 1.36 -17.54 4.74
C ILE A 116 2.51 -18.16 3.94
N PHE A 117 3.48 -17.36 3.56
CA PHE A 117 4.58 -17.79 2.72
C PHE A 117 5.74 -18.32 3.56
N THR A 118 6.49 -19.26 2.99
CA THR A 118 7.79 -19.64 3.54
C THR A 118 8.75 -18.45 3.45
N ALA A 119 9.87 -18.51 4.19
CA ALA A 119 10.86 -17.44 4.19
C ALA A 119 11.40 -17.11 2.78
N SER A 120 11.61 -18.12 1.92
CA SER A 120 12.11 -17.93 0.55
C SER A 120 11.05 -17.29 -0.35
N GLN A 121 9.80 -17.76 -0.27
CA GLN A 121 8.67 -17.20 -1.02
C GLN A 121 8.40 -15.74 -0.61
N PHE A 122 8.44 -15.45 0.68
CA PHE A 122 8.29 -14.08 1.17
C PHE A 122 9.44 -13.19 0.72
N ALA A 123 10.70 -13.67 0.77
CA ALA A 123 11.84 -12.93 0.26
C ALA A 123 11.71 -12.61 -1.24
N GLN A 124 11.18 -13.54 -2.03
CA GLN A 124 10.87 -13.31 -3.44
C GLN A 124 9.79 -12.24 -3.63
N LEU A 125 8.72 -12.28 -2.83
CA LEU A 125 7.66 -11.27 -2.85
C LEU A 125 8.20 -9.87 -2.47
N ASP A 126 8.93 -9.77 -1.37
CA ASP A 126 9.53 -8.52 -0.88
C ASP A 126 10.51 -7.92 -1.89
N ALA A 127 11.35 -8.75 -2.53
CA ALA A 127 12.22 -8.30 -3.61
C ALA A 127 11.44 -7.70 -4.79
N GLN A 128 10.32 -8.30 -5.18
CA GLN A 128 9.47 -7.80 -6.27
C GLN A 128 8.73 -6.51 -5.92
N ILE A 129 8.33 -6.34 -4.66
CA ILE A 129 7.76 -5.09 -4.16
C ILE A 129 8.82 -3.98 -4.22
N LYS A 130 10.02 -4.25 -3.68
CA LYS A 130 11.14 -3.30 -3.67
C LYS A 130 11.66 -2.93 -5.05
N ALA A 131 11.64 -3.86 -6.00
CA ALA A 131 12.04 -3.61 -7.38
C ALA A 131 11.14 -2.56 -8.06
N VAL A 132 9.84 -2.54 -7.73
CA VAL A 132 8.88 -1.55 -8.24
C VAL A 132 8.93 -0.23 -7.47
N LEU A 133 9.32 -0.27 -6.19
CA LEU A 133 9.48 0.92 -5.33
C LEU A 133 10.75 1.73 -5.62
N ARG A 134 11.73 1.19 -6.37
CA ARG A 134 12.87 1.99 -6.81
C ARG A 134 12.39 3.01 -7.84
N PRO A 135 12.51 4.32 -7.57
CA PRO A 135 12.38 5.29 -8.64
C PRO A 135 13.45 4.99 -9.69
N LEU A 136 13.13 5.34 -10.94
CA LEU A 136 14.03 5.49 -12.09
C LEU A 136 15.26 6.38 -11.79
N ASN A 137 16.13 5.96 -10.87
CA ASN A 137 17.41 6.61 -10.57
C ASN A 137 18.59 5.84 -11.17
N LEU A 138 18.32 4.93 -12.12
CA LEU A 138 19.36 4.17 -12.83
C LEU A 138 19.42 4.47 -14.34
N ILE A 139 18.62 5.42 -14.86
CA ILE A 139 18.67 5.80 -16.29
C ILE A 139 19.23 7.24 -16.49
N MET A 140 19.40 8.04 -15.43
CA MET A 140 19.91 9.42 -15.52
C MET A 140 21.38 9.58 -15.09
N LEU A 141 22.17 8.50 -15.04
CA LEU A 141 23.61 8.55 -14.67
C LEU A 141 24.52 7.81 -15.65
N GLN A 142 24.18 7.80 -16.94
CA GLN A 142 25.11 7.32 -17.97
C GLN A 142 25.24 8.20 -19.22
N LYS A 143 24.66 9.40 -19.27
CA LYS A 143 25.00 10.37 -20.33
C LYS A 143 25.07 11.78 -19.77
N PHE A 144 26.21 12.41 -20.07
CA PHE A 144 26.71 13.74 -19.71
C PHE A 144 27.52 13.79 -18.42
#